data_AF-A0A235J6Y0-F1
#
_entry.id   AF-A0A235J6Y0-F1
#
_cell.length_a   1.000
_cell.length_b   1.000
_cell.length_c   1.000
_cell.angle_alpha   90.00
_cell.angle_beta   90.00
_cell.angle_gamma   90.00
#
_symmetry.space_group_name_H-M   'P 1'
#
loop_
_entity.id
_entity.type
_entity.pdbx_description
1 polymer ?
#
loop_
_entity_poly.entity_id
_entity_poly.type
_entity_poly.pdbx_seq_one_letter_code
_entity_poly.pdbx_strand_id
1 'polypeptide(L)'
;MFLQAAGQYDPKSKETQIFFGRVHNELNIVLSSEKAIDMRQRLENHLNKKISESELLRDYFPIIDLANYAAVCQAATNNMEQGMHPINAIRLAAKQVLSSSYIPKPIDFTERIALVRLRIQHSNQINLLPE
;
A
#
# COMPACT_ATOMS: atom_id res chain seq x y z
N MET A 1 12.85 -14.79 15.30
CA MET A 1 12.50 -14.23 13.97
C MET A 1 11.01 -14.46 13.72
N PHE A 2 10.20 -13.43 13.40
CA PHE A 2 8.75 -13.60 13.17
C PHE A 2 8.44 -14.63 12.07
N LEU A 3 9.30 -14.74 11.05
CA LEU A 3 9.25 -15.78 10.02
C LEU A 3 9.68 -17.19 10.51
N GLN A 4 10.42 -17.31 11.62
CA GLN A 4 10.72 -18.58 12.29
C GLN A 4 9.61 -19.03 13.26
N ALA A 5 8.82 -18.11 13.81
CA ALA A 5 7.53 -18.44 14.41
C ALA A 5 6.50 -18.91 13.36
N ALA A 6 6.83 -18.73 12.07
CA ALA A 6 6.08 -19.17 10.91
C ALA A 6 6.41 -20.60 10.46
N GLY A 7 6.80 -21.48 11.39
CA GLY A 7 6.76 -22.94 11.17
C GLY A 7 5.37 -23.49 10.80
N GLN A 8 4.35 -22.62 10.80
CA GLN A 8 2.98 -22.84 10.31
C GLN A 8 2.59 -21.92 9.14
N TYR A 9 3.54 -21.25 8.49
CA TYR A 9 3.25 -20.44 7.30
C TYR A 9 2.87 -21.35 6.13
N ASP A 10 1.57 -21.44 5.89
CA ASP A 10 1.02 -21.98 4.66
C ASP A 10 0.29 -20.86 3.92
N PRO A 11 0.85 -20.29 2.83
CA PRO A 11 0.23 -19.21 2.09
C PRO A 11 -1.13 -19.58 1.48
N LYS A 12 -1.42 -20.88 1.36
CA LYS A 12 -2.70 -21.38 0.87
C LYS A 12 -3.73 -21.57 1.99
N SER A 13 -3.30 -21.58 3.26
CA SER A 13 -4.21 -21.71 4.40
C SER A 13 -5.08 -20.45 4.56
N LYS A 14 -6.33 -20.67 4.93
CA LYS A 14 -7.30 -19.61 5.18
C LYS A 14 -6.86 -18.71 6.33
N GLU A 15 -6.28 -19.31 7.37
CA GLU A 15 -5.78 -18.64 8.57
C GLU A 15 -4.67 -17.64 8.20
N THR A 16 -3.73 -18.07 7.37
CA THR A 16 -2.64 -17.23 6.88
C THR A 16 -3.19 -16.08 6.05
N GLN A 17 -4.08 -16.35 5.08
CA GLN A 17 -4.69 -15.30 4.26
C GLN A 17 -5.46 -14.26 5.08
N ILE A 18 -6.25 -14.71 6.08
CA ILE A 18 -6.97 -13.81 6.99
C ILE A 18 -5.99 -12.98 7.80
N PHE A 19 -4.92 -13.58 8.31
CA PHE A 19 -3.91 -12.87 9.09
C PHE A 19 -3.22 -11.79 8.27
N PHE A 20 -2.70 -12.13 7.09
CA PHE A 20 -2.08 -11.15 6.19
C PHE A 20 -3.05 -10.06 5.74
N GLY A 21 -4.32 -10.41 5.47
CA GLY A 21 -5.36 -9.44 5.17
C GLY A 21 -5.62 -8.45 6.31
N ARG A 22 -5.58 -8.92 7.58
CA ARG A 22 -5.70 -8.05 8.75
C ARG A 22 -4.49 -7.13 8.90
N VAL A 23 -3.28 -7.64 8.70
CA VAL A 23 -2.04 -6.85 8.75
C VAL A 23 -2.05 -5.77 7.67
N HIS A 24 -2.43 -6.11 6.44
CA HIS A 24 -2.53 -5.12 5.35
C HIS A 24 -3.63 -4.09 5.62
N ASN A 25 -4.76 -4.49 6.20
CA ASN A 25 -5.80 -3.53 6.58
C ASN A 25 -5.34 -2.59 7.68
N GLU A 26 -4.55 -3.04 8.66
CA GLU A 26 -3.99 -2.15 9.68
C GLU A 26 -3.12 -1.07 9.04
N LEU A 27 -2.27 -1.44 8.06
CA LEU A 27 -1.46 -0.47 7.32
C LEU A 27 -2.31 0.58 6.61
N ASN A 28 -3.37 0.15 5.92
CA ASN A 28 -4.27 1.07 5.25
C ASN A 28 -4.99 1.96 6.27
N ILE A 29 -5.46 1.42 7.40
CA ILE A 29 -6.18 2.19 8.42
C ILE A 29 -5.29 3.29 9.02
N VAL A 30 -4.02 2.99 9.37
CA VAL A 30 -3.12 3.98 9.96
C VAL A 30 -2.72 5.08 8.98
N LEU A 31 -2.80 4.83 7.67
CA LEU A 31 -2.48 5.81 6.63
C LEU A 31 -3.73 6.58 6.17
N SER A 32 -4.81 5.87 5.87
CA SER A 32 -5.96 6.40 5.15
C SER A 32 -7.29 6.31 5.88
N SER A 33 -7.35 5.79 7.10
CA SER A 33 -8.58 5.48 7.86
C SER A 33 -9.51 4.45 7.21
N GLU A 34 -9.10 3.81 6.10
CA GLU A 34 -9.93 2.88 5.32
C GLU A 34 -9.36 1.47 5.31
N LYS A 35 -10.22 0.45 5.16
CA LYS A 35 -9.78 -0.91 4.80
C LYS A 35 -9.60 -1.01 3.29
N ALA A 36 -8.87 -2.03 2.85
CA ALA A 36 -8.65 -2.28 1.42
C ALA A 36 -9.97 -2.41 0.62
N ILE A 37 -11.01 -3.02 1.22
CA ILE A 37 -12.32 -3.18 0.55
C ILE A 37 -13.02 -1.84 0.33
N ASP A 38 -12.98 -0.95 1.32
CA ASP A 38 -13.60 0.38 1.25
C ASP A 38 -12.89 1.24 0.21
N MET A 39 -11.55 1.20 0.22
CA MET A 39 -10.70 1.87 -0.78
C MET A 39 -10.99 1.38 -2.20
N ARG A 40 -11.13 0.06 -2.39
CA ARG A 40 -11.45 -0.53 -3.70
C ARG A 40 -12.80 -0.05 -4.20
N GLN A 41 -13.83 -0.11 -3.35
CA GLN A 41 -15.16 0.37 -3.72
C GLN A 41 -15.15 1.85 -4.13
N ARG A 42 -14.43 2.69 -3.38
CA ARG A 42 -14.30 4.12 -3.69
C ARG A 42 -13.56 4.36 -5.01
N LEU A 43 -12.51 3.60 -5.27
CA LEU A 43 -11.75 3.67 -6.53
C LEU A 43 -12.60 3.22 -7.74
N GLU A 44 -13.37 2.14 -7.61
CA GLU A 44 -14.28 1.66 -8.66
C GLU A 44 -15.34 2.71 -8.99
N ASN A 45 -15.91 3.35 -7.97
CA ASN A 45 -16.87 4.44 -8.13
C ASN A 45 -16.21 5.66 -8.81
N HIS A 46 -14.98 6.01 -8.41
CA HIS A 46 -14.24 7.13 -9.00
C HIS A 46 -13.92 6.91 -10.48
N LEU A 47 -13.56 5.68 -10.87
CA LEU A 47 -13.22 5.33 -12.25
C LEU A 47 -14.44 4.93 -13.10
N ASN A 48 -15.63 4.85 -12.49
CA ASN A 48 -16.85 4.32 -13.09
C ASN A 48 -16.63 2.96 -13.78
N LYS A 49 -15.82 2.08 -13.17
CA LYS A 49 -15.52 0.74 -13.68
C LYS A 49 -15.12 -0.20 -12.55
N LYS A 50 -15.34 -1.49 -12.76
CA LYS A 50 -14.78 -2.53 -11.87
C LYS A 50 -13.27 -2.61 -12.03
N ILE A 51 -12.58 -2.91 -10.94
CA ILE A 51 -11.13 -3.03 -10.90
C ILE A 51 -10.79 -4.48 -10.64
N SER A 52 -9.93 -5.04 -11.48
CA SER A 52 -9.52 -6.44 -11.36
C SER A 52 -8.89 -6.71 -10.00
N GLU A 53 -9.07 -7.92 -9.46
CA GLU A 53 -8.38 -8.34 -8.24
C GLU A 53 -6.84 -8.33 -8.40
N SER A 54 -6.37 -8.47 -9.64
CA SER A 54 -4.94 -8.36 -9.97
C SER A 54 -4.41 -6.92 -9.95
N GLU A 55 -5.28 -5.91 -9.96
CA GLU A 55 -4.86 -4.52 -9.83
C GLU A 55 -4.68 -4.14 -8.35
N LEU A 56 -3.51 -3.56 -8.06
CA LEU A 56 -3.15 -3.13 -6.71
C LEU A 56 -3.66 -1.71 -6.47
N LEU A 57 -4.26 -1.46 -5.31
CA LEU A 57 -4.77 -0.13 -4.93
C LEU A 57 -3.68 0.94 -4.95
N ARG A 58 -2.45 0.57 -4.54
CA ARG A 58 -1.29 1.48 -4.51
C ARG A 58 -0.85 1.98 -5.88
N ASP A 59 -1.29 1.35 -6.97
CA ASP A 59 -1.01 1.84 -8.33
C ASP A 59 -1.74 3.16 -8.62
N TYR A 60 -2.72 3.52 -7.79
CA TYR A 60 -3.58 4.71 -7.89
C TYR A 60 -3.29 5.72 -6.78
N PHE A 61 -2.25 5.52 -5.96
CA PHE A 61 -1.91 6.46 -4.90
C PHE A 61 -1.10 7.63 -5.45
N PRO A 62 -1.35 8.86 -4.97
CA PRO A 62 -0.41 9.96 -5.16
C PRO A 62 0.98 9.62 -4.62
N ILE A 63 2.01 10.25 -5.19
CA ILE A 63 3.41 9.98 -4.82
C ILE A 63 3.66 10.18 -3.33
N ILE A 64 3.03 11.19 -2.71
CA ILE A 64 3.21 11.50 -1.29
C ILE A 64 2.65 10.35 -0.42
N ASP A 65 1.44 9.88 -0.72
CA ASP A 65 0.82 8.76 0.00
C ASP A 65 1.57 7.45 -0.22
N LEU A 66 2.09 7.23 -1.44
CA LEU A 66 2.92 6.08 -1.76
C LEU A 66 4.26 6.11 -0.98
N ALA A 67 4.87 7.28 -0.83
CA ALA A 67 6.08 7.45 -0.05
C ALA A 67 5.83 7.16 1.44
N ASN A 68 4.74 7.69 2.01
CA ASN A 68 4.32 7.40 3.38
C ASN A 68 4.05 5.90 3.56
N TYR A 69 3.35 5.27 2.61
CA TYR A 69 3.09 3.83 2.61
C TYR A 69 4.38 3.02 2.64
N ALA A 70 5.32 3.33 1.75
CA ALA A 70 6.61 2.64 1.71
C ALA A 70 7.43 2.83 2.99
N ALA A 71 7.44 4.05 3.54
CA ALA A 71 8.21 4.37 4.73
C ALA A 71 7.64 3.68 5.98
N VAL A 72 6.31 3.63 6.13
CA VAL A 72 5.66 2.86 7.22
C VAL A 72 5.92 1.35 7.06
N CYS A 73 5.84 0.80 5.84
CA CYS A 73 6.21 -0.60 5.58
C CYS A 73 7.65 -0.93 6.01
N GLN A 74 8.59 -0.05 5.67
CA GLN A 74 10.00 -0.26 6.02
C GLN A 74 10.21 -0.24 7.54
N ALA A 75 9.70 0.78 8.23
CA ALA A 75 9.82 0.87 9.69
C ALA A 75 9.10 -0.29 10.40
N ALA A 76 7.93 -0.71 9.89
CA ALA A 76 7.21 -1.85 10.44
C ALA A 76 7.99 -3.15 10.30
N THR A 77 8.64 -3.36 9.14
CA THR A 77 9.53 -4.51 8.90
C THR A 77 10.65 -4.54 9.93
N ASN A 78 11.33 -3.42 10.15
CA ASN A 78 12.41 -3.32 11.15
C ASN A 78 11.90 -3.65 12.56
N ASN A 79 10.71 -3.16 12.93
CA ASN A 79 10.09 -3.48 14.22
C ASN A 79 9.75 -4.98 14.35
N MET A 80 9.28 -5.62 13.28
CA MET A 80 8.98 -7.06 13.24
C MET A 80 10.23 -7.93 13.33
N GLU A 81 11.34 -7.50 12.73
CA GLU A 81 12.63 -8.18 12.86
C GLU A 81 13.10 -8.26 14.31
N GLN A 82 12.79 -7.24 15.12
CA GLN A 82 13.02 -7.21 16.57
C GLN A 82 11.99 -8.04 17.36
N GLY A 83 11.16 -8.84 16.70
CA GLY A 83 10.20 -9.75 17.33
C GLY A 83 8.83 -9.14 17.63
N MET A 84 8.54 -7.93 17.15
CA MET A 84 7.24 -7.31 17.38
C MET A 84 6.13 -7.95 16.54
N HIS A 85 4.94 -8.09 17.12
CA HIS A 85 3.75 -8.53 16.38
C HIS A 85 3.42 -7.53 15.25
N PRO A 86 3.10 -7.97 14.02
CA PRO A 86 2.96 -7.10 12.84
C PRO A 86 2.00 -5.93 13.00
N ILE A 87 0.84 -6.15 13.62
CA ILE A 87 -0.15 -5.09 13.88
C ILE A 87 0.45 -3.98 14.76
N ASN A 88 1.17 -4.36 15.81
CA ASN A 88 1.79 -3.39 16.72
C ASN A 88 2.99 -2.71 16.05
N ALA A 89 3.73 -3.45 15.22
CA ALA A 89 4.84 -2.94 14.44
C ALA A 89 4.40 -1.84 13.46
N ILE A 90 3.27 -2.03 12.78
CA ILE A 90 2.66 -1.02 11.90
C ILE A 90 2.25 0.23 12.68
N ARG A 91 1.55 0.06 13.81
CA ARG A 91 1.12 1.20 14.64
C ARG A 91 2.30 2.01 15.18
N LEU A 92 3.37 1.33 15.59
CA LEU A 92 4.59 2.01 16.02
C LEU A 92 5.29 2.69 14.85
N ALA A 93 5.41 2.03 13.70
CA ALA A 93 6.00 2.58 12.49
C ALA A 93 5.30 3.85 12.02
N ALA A 94 3.97 3.88 12.04
CA ALA A 94 3.19 5.07 11.72
C ALA A 94 3.58 6.25 12.63
N LYS A 95 3.75 6.02 13.93
CA LYS A 95 4.19 7.05 14.89
C LYS A 95 5.65 7.48 14.71
N GLN A 96 6.50 6.62 14.19
CA GLN A 96 7.92 6.90 13.96
C GLN A 96 8.15 7.73 12.68
N VAL A 97 7.34 7.49 11.65
CA VAL A 97 7.59 7.97 10.29
C VAL A 97 6.69 9.14 9.91
N LEU A 98 5.43 9.13 10.34
CA LEU A 98 4.48 10.18 10.00
C LEU A 98 4.65 11.39 10.93
N SER A 99 4.22 12.57 10.48
CA SER A 99 4.19 13.76 11.32
C SER A 99 3.41 13.49 12.61
N SER A 100 3.84 14.09 13.72
CA SER A 100 3.10 14.05 14.99
C SER A 100 1.69 14.64 14.88
N SER A 101 1.44 15.48 13.88
CA SER A 101 0.14 16.07 13.55
C SER A 101 -0.59 15.33 12.42
N TYR A 102 -0.10 14.17 11.99
CA TYR A 102 -0.73 13.42 10.90
C TYR A 102 -2.10 12.90 11.32
N ILE A 103 -3.10 13.13 10.48
CA ILE A 103 -4.47 12.65 10.68
C ILE A 103 -4.79 11.72 9.49
N PRO A 104 -5.00 10.41 9.74
CA PRO A 104 -5.38 9.48 8.69
C PRO A 104 -6.68 9.93 8.02
N LYS A 105 -6.69 9.97 6.69
CA LYS A 105 -7.85 10.37 5.89
C LYS A 105 -7.87 9.61 4.56
N PRO A 106 -9.03 9.41 3.93
CA PRO A 106 -9.11 8.71 2.65
C PRO A 106 -8.14 9.29 1.62
N ILE A 107 -7.43 8.41 0.90
CA ILE A 107 -6.45 8.82 -0.12
C ILE A 107 -7.19 9.32 -1.36
N ASP A 108 -6.87 10.51 -1.84
CA ASP A 108 -7.38 11.03 -3.10
C ASP A 108 -6.66 10.36 -4.27
N PHE A 109 -7.32 9.39 -4.91
CA PHE A 109 -6.69 8.58 -5.95
C PHE A 109 -6.29 9.40 -7.17
N THR A 110 -5.18 9.02 -7.80
CA THR A 110 -4.70 9.59 -9.06
C THR A 110 -4.86 8.61 -10.21
N GLU A 111 -4.54 9.06 -11.43
CA GLU A 111 -4.39 8.16 -12.57
C GLU A 111 -3.38 7.05 -12.26
N ARG A 112 -3.64 5.85 -12.81
CA ARG A 112 -2.80 4.67 -12.61
C ARG A 112 -1.36 4.95 -13.05
N ILE A 113 -0.40 4.68 -12.18
CA ILE A 113 1.02 4.95 -12.42
C ILE A 113 1.58 4.32 -13.71
N ALA A 114 1.05 3.16 -14.12
CA ALA A 114 1.45 2.51 -15.37
C ALA A 114 1.10 3.35 -16.62
N LEU A 115 -0.05 4.02 -16.63
CA LEU A 115 -0.45 4.90 -17.72
C LEU A 115 0.43 6.15 -17.77
N VAL A 116 0.74 6.72 -16.60
CA VAL A 116 1.66 7.86 -16.48
C VAL A 116 3.04 7.49 -17.03
N ARG A 117 3.58 6.32 -16.66
CA ARG A 117 4.87 5.83 -17.16
C ARG A 117 4.89 5.65 -18.68
N LEU A 118 3.84 5.05 -19.26
CA LEU A 118 3.71 4.89 -20.70
C LEU A 118 3.73 6.24 -21.42
N ARG A 119 3.00 7.24 -20.93
CA ARG A 119 2.98 8.58 -21.54
C ARG A 119 4.35 9.26 -21.50
N ILE A 120 5.08 9.14 -20.39
CA ILE A 120 6.45 9.67 -20.28
C ILE A 120 7.39 8.96 -21.28
N GLN A 121 7.31 7.64 -21.39
CA GLN A 121 8.11 6.87 -22.34
C GLN A 121 7.84 7.28 -23.80
N HIS A 122 6.56 7.41 -24.17
CA HIS A 122 6.18 7.85 -25.51
C HIS A 122 6.58 9.31 -25.79
N SER A 123 6.43 10.21 -24.81
CA SER A 123 6.88 11.61 -24.94
C SER A 123 8.40 11.70 -25.15
N ASN A 124 9.17 10.85 -24.49
CA ASN A 124 10.63 10.82 -24.65
C ASN A 124 11.05 10.25 -26.01
N GLN A 125 10.27 9.33 -26.58
CA GLN A 125 10.52 8.79 -27.93
C GLN A 125 10.21 9.79 -29.05
N ILE A 126 9.15 10.60 -28.89
CA ILE A 126 8.81 11.66 -29.87
C ILE A 126 9.91 12.73 -29.95
N ASN A 127 10.58 13.04 -28.83
CA ASN A 127 11.67 14.02 -28.76
C ASN A 127 13.03 13.50 -29.26
N LEU A 128 13.13 12.25 -29.71
CA LEU A 128 14.39 11.62 -30.19
C LEU A 128 14.43 11.42 -31.71
N LEU A 129 13.41 11.88 -32.45
CA LEU A 129 13.46 11.88 -33.91
C LEU A 129 14.27 13.11 -34.38
N PRO A 130 15.37 12.93 -35.14
CA PRO A 130 16.04 14.06 -35.77
C PRO A 130 15.11 14.67 -36.84
N GLU A 131 15.12 16.00 -36.94
CA GLU A 131 14.55 16.76 -38.07
C GLU A 131 15.15 16.34 -39.41
#